data_AF-A0A412YPX4-F1
#
_entry.id   AF-A0A412YPX4-F1
#
_cell.length_a   1.000
_cell.length_b   1.000
_cell.length_c   1.000
_cell.angle_alpha   90.00
_cell.angle_beta   90.00
_cell.angle_gamma   90.00
#
_symmetry.space_group_name_H-M   'P 1'
#
loop_
_entity.id
_entity.type
_entity.pdbx_description
1 polymer ?
#
loop_
_entity_poly.entity_id
_entity_poly.type
_entity_poly.pdbx_seq_one_letter_code
_entity_poly.pdbx_strand_id
1 'polypeptide(L)'
;MKSVSDDKPNVFQNLGNGSWFYNYDFKEVDQPQEVDQENVPVKKSWECESVKVWGIPTSKTVKKAVISNTWDVTQEIDLANDNKRFELGISEDKTLQDKYIAYLNKVEEIKQMVESDFLNYSGQLIQ
;
A
#
# COMPACT_ATOMS: atom_id res chain seq x y z
N MET A 1 -4.92 -2.41 4.76
CA MET A 1 -5.86 -3.50 5.14
C MET A 1 -6.15 -4.26 3.88
N LYS A 2 -6.07 -5.59 3.93
CA LYS A 2 -6.41 -6.42 2.78
C LYS A 2 -7.92 -6.44 2.56
N SER A 3 -8.32 -6.23 1.32
CA SER A 3 -9.70 -6.28 0.87
C SER A 3 -9.82 -7.28 -0.28
N VAL A 4 -10.87 -8.11 -0.26
CA VAL A 4 -11.20 -9.06 -1.33
C VAL A 4 -12.53 -8.66 -1.93
N SER A 5 -12.62 -8.64 -3.26
CA SER A 5 -13.81 -8.24 -4.01
C SER A 5 -14.05 -9.16 -5.21
N ASP A 6 -15.31 -9.32 -5.61
CA ASP A 6 -15.68 -10.05 -6.83
C ASP A 6 -15.19 -9.30 -8.08
N ASP A 7 -15.40 -7.98 -8.13
CA ASP A 7 -14.92 -7.11 -9.20
C ASP A 7 -13.67 -6.35 -8.76
N LYS A 8 -12.78 -6.01 -9.72
CA LYS A 8 -11.59 -5.19 -9.42
C LYS A 8 -12.05 -3.81 -8.89
N PRO A 9 -11.71 -3.44 -7.65
CA PRO A 9 -12.13 -2.15 -7.12
C PRO A 9 -11.40 -1.00 -7.81
N ASN A 10 -12.03 0.18 -7.78
CA ASN A 10 -11.37 1.41 -8.25
C ASN A 10 -10.13 1.72 -7.41
N VAL A 11 -9.12 2.33 -8.03
CA VAL A 11 -7.91 2.79 -7.34
C VAL A 11 -8.27 3.89 -6.34
N PHE A 12 -9.11 4.85 -6.75
CA PHE A 12 -9.72 5.84 -5.86
C PHE A 12 -11.22 5.56 -5.74
N GLN A 13 -11.67 5.23 -4.53
CA GLN A 13 -13.07 4.91 -4.26
C GLN A 13 -13.66 5.90 -3.24
N ASN A 14 -14.66 6.67 -3.67
CA ASN A 14 -15.41 7.57 -2.79
C ASN A 14 -16.32 6.75 -1.86
N LEU A 15 -16.28 7.04 -0.55
CA LEU A 15 -17.10 6.36 0.46
C LEU A 15 -18.36 7.14 0.84
N GLY A 16 -18.63 8.29 0.21
CA GLY A 16 -19.85 9.08 0.38
C GLY A 16 -19.95 9.85 1.71
N ASN A 17 -18.96 9.72 2.59
CA ASN A 17 -18.90 10.38 3.90
C ASN A 17 -17.74 11.39 4.02
N GLY A 18 -17.22 11.86 2.89
CA GLY A 18 -16.04 12.74 2.85
C GLY A 18 -14.71 12.03 3.03
N SER A 19 -14.69 10.70 3.00
CA SER A 19 -13.46 9.89 2.95
C SER A 19 -13.42 9.02 1.70
N TRP A 20 -12.22 8.56 1.40
CA TRP A 20 -11.90 7.77 0.23
C TRP A 20 -11.05 6.57 0.61
N PHE A 21 -11.19 5.48 -0.12
CA PHE A 21 -10.16 4.45 -0.18
C PHE A 21 -9.21 4.71 -1.34
N TYR A 22 -7.93 4.51 -1.06
CA TYR A 22 -6.91 4.28 -2.07
C TYR A 22 -6.57 2.78 -2.05
N ASN A 23 -6.91 2.08 -3.13
CA ASN A 23 -6.70 0.64 -3.31
C ASN A 23 -5.49 0.42 -4.23
N TYR A 24 -4.55 -0.43 -3.80
CA TYR A 24 -3.28 -0.68 -4.48
C TYR A 24 -2.81 -2.13 -4.30
N ASP A 25 -1.72 -2.52 -4.96
CA ASP A 25 -1.17 -3.89 -4.97
C ASP A 25 -2.21 -4.97 -5.34
N PHE A 26 -2.94 -4.72 -6.44
CA PHE A 26 -4.01 -5.61 -6.91
C PHE A 26 -3.48 -6.97 -7.35
N LYS A 27 -4.13 -8.04 -6.88
CA LYS A 27 -3.84 -9.44 -7.25
C LYS A 27 -5.14 -10.14 -7.61
N GLU A 28 -5.14 -10.83 -8.75
CA GLU A 28 -6.25 -11.71 -9.13
C GLU A 28 -6.05 -13.06 -8.42
N VAL A 29 -7.06 -13.53 -7.68
CA VAL A 29 -7.01 -14.79 -6.93
C VAL A 29 -8.25 -15.63 -7.23
N ASP A 30 -8.06 -16.95 -7.22
CA ASP A 30 -9.14 -17.92 -7.39
C ASP A 30 -9.99 -17.99 -6.11
N GLN A 31 -11.32 -17.94 -6.26
CA GLN A 31 -12.21 -18.14 -5.11
C GLN A 31 -12.18 -19.60 -4.66
N PRO A 32 -12.14 -19.85 -3.33
CA PRO A 32 -12.34 -21.20 -2.81
C PRO A 32 -13.74 -21.69 -3.24
N GLN A 33 -13.81 -22.77 -4.01
CA GLN A 33 -15.08 -23.43 -4.29
C GLN A 33 -15.52 -24.21 -3.05
N GLU A 34 -16.69 -23.89 -2.51
CA GLU A 34 -17.26 -24.61 -1.35
C GLU A 34 -17.74 -26.04 -1.70
N VAL A 35 -17.74 -26.41 -2.99
CA VAL A 35 -18.20 -27.72 -3.47
C VAL A 35 -17.31 -28.18 -4.61
N ASP A 36 -16.79 -29.40 -4.48
CA ASP A 36 -16.00 -30.11 -5.49
C ASP A 36 -16.94 -30.57 -6.63
N GLN A 37 -17.45 -29.61 -7.40
CA GLN A 37 -18.28 -29.87 -8.58
C GLN A 37 -17.39 -29.81 -9.82
N GLU A 38 -17.03 -30.98 -10.34
CA GLU A 38 -16.44 -31.13 -11.66
C GLU A 38 -17.34 -30.44 -12.70
N ASN A 39 -16.81 -29.38 -13.33
CA ASN A 39 -17.42 -28.50 -14.37
C ASN A 39 -17.96 -27.11 -13.95
N VAL A 40 -17.72 -26.62 -12.72
CA VAL A 40 -17.98 -25.20 -12.42
C VAL A 40 -16.72 -24.37 -12.71
N PRO A 41 -16.76 -23.35 -13.58
CA PRO A 41 -15.62 -22.48 -13.81
C PRO A 41 -15.22 -21.79 -12.49
N VAL A 42 -13.92 -21.83 -12.18
CA VAL A 42 -13.35 -21.17 -11.00
C VAL A 42 -13.67 -19.68 -11.09
N LYS A 43 -14.42 -19.16 -10.11
CA LYS A 43 -14.74 -17.74 -10.04
C LYS A 43 -13.49 -16.99 -9.59
N LYS A 44 -13.10 -15.97 -10.34
CA LYS A 44 -11.97 -15.11 -9.98
C LYS A 44 -12.42 -13.98 -9.07
N SER A 45 -11.51 -13.55 -8.21
CA SER A 45 -11.67 -12.41 -7.30
C SER A 45 -10.42 -11.54 -7.29
N TRP A 46 -10.52 -10.35 -6.72
CA TRP A 46 -9.45 -9.38 -6.63
C TRP A 46 -9.11 -9.09 -5.18
N GLU A 47 -7.84 -9.31 -4.80
CA GLU A 47 -7.27 -8.82 -3.56
C GLU A 47 -6.53 -7.50 -3.79
N CYS A 48 -6.60 -6.59 -2.82
CA CYS A 48 -5.78 -5.38 -2.81
C CYS A 48 -5.50 -4.94 -1.37
N GLU A 49 -4.51 -4.07 -1.21
CA GLU A 49 -4.35 -3.27 -0.01
C GLU A 49 -5.14 -1.98 -0.12
N SER A 50 -5.77 -1.58 0.98
CA SER A 50 -6.55 -0.35 1.07
C SER A 50 -6.06 0.51 2.22
N VAL A 51 -5.91 1.82 1.96
CA VAL A 51 -5.76 2.85 3.00
C VAL A 51 -6.87 3.89 2.89
N LYS A 52 -7.31 4.39 4.05
CA LYS A 52 -8.36 5.41 4.14
C LYS A 52 -7.75 6.80 4.19
N VAL A 53 -8.26 7.71 3.37
CA VAL A 53 -7.88 9.12 3.33
C VAL A 53 -9.10 10.00 3.56
N TRP A 54 -8.97 11.04 4.38
CA TRP A 54 -10.03 12.02 4.62
C TRP A 54 -9.85 13.23 3.70
N GLY A 55 -10.97 13.72 3.13
CA GLY A 55 -10.96 14.72 2.07
C GLY A 55 -10.60 14.11 0.71
N ILE A 56 -10.55 14.96 -0.32
CA ILE A 56 -10.16 14.54 -1.68
C ILE A 56 -8.71 14.05 -1.65
N PRO A 57 -8.43 12.81 -2.09
CA PRO A 57 -7.08 12.28 -2.15
C PRO A 57 -6.13 13.18 -2.95
N THR A 58 -4.97 13.45 -2.37
CA THR A 58 -3.82 14.07 -3.06
C THR A 58 -2.65 13.10 -3.04
N SER A 59 -1.71 13.25 -3.97
CA SER A 59 -0.48 12.43 -4.00
C SER A 59 0.22 12.45 -2.63
N LYS A 60 0.28 13.63 -1.98
CA LYS A 60 0.88 13.80 -0.65
C LYS A 60 0.14 13.02 0.44
N THR A 61 -1.19 13.14 0.51
CA THR A 61 -1.98 12.49 1.56
C THR A 61 -1.99 10.98 1.39
N VAL A 62 -2.01 10.49 0.15
CA VAL A 62 -1.97 9.06 -0.16
C VAL A 62 -0.61 8.47 0.15
N LYS A 63 0.50 9.08 -0.31
CA LYS A 63 1.87 8.63 0.05
C LYS A 63 2.04 8.49 1.55
N LYS A 64 1.60 9.50 2.31
CA LYS A 64 1.63 9.46 3.78
C LYS A 64 0.80 8.29 4.32
N ALA A 65 -0.43 8.11 3.86
CA ALA A 65 -1.31 7.05 4.33
C ALA A 65 -0.74 5.64 4.05
N VAL A 66 -0.15 5.43 2.87
CA VAL A 66 0.46 4.14 2.52
C VAL A 66 1.69 3.85 3.37
N ILE A 67 2.62 4.82 3.49
CA ILE A 67 3.83 4.66 4.32
C ILE A 67 3.44 4.38 5.77
N SER A 68 2.51 5.15 6.34
CA SER A 68 2.04 4.96 7.72
C SER A 68 1.25 3.66 7.94
N ASN A 69 0.75 3.02 6.88
CA ASN A 69 0.14 1.69 6.96
C ASN A 69 1.19 0.57 6.90
N THR A 70 2.38 0.85 6.36
CA THR A 70 3.50 -0.11 6.29
C THR A 70 4.41 -0.02 7.52
N TRP A 71 4.72 1.21 7.96
CA TRP A 71 5.50 1.47 9.17
C TRP A 71 4.79 2.49 10.05
N ASP A 72 4.72 2.22 11.34
CA ASP A 72 4.34 3.26 12.29
C ASP A 72 5.49 4.26 12.51
N VAL A 73 5.15 5.41 13.11
CA VAL A 73 6.11 6.50 13.33
C VAL A 73 7.29 6.08 14.19
N THR A 74 7.08 5.18 15.16
CA THR A 74 8.15 4.68 16.04
C THR A 74 9.11 3.81 15.23
N GLN A 75 8.59 2.93 14.38
CA GLN A 75 9.41 2.09 13.49
C GLN A 75 10.25 2.95 12.54
N GLU A 76 9.69 4.02 11.97
CA GLU A 76 10.45 4.94 11.10
C GLU A 76 11.58 5.65 11.88
N ILE A 77 11.31 6.08 13.11
CA ILE A 77 12.30 6.70 14.01
C ILE A 77 13.39 5.70 14.39
N ASP A 78 13.02 4.48 14.74
CA ASP A 78 13.96 3.41 15.13
C ASP A 78 14.88 3.05 13.97
N LEU A 79 14.35 2.86 12.76
CA LEU A 79 15.14 2.62 11.55
C LEU A 79 16.16 3.74 11.29
N ALA A 80 15.75 5.01 11.44
CA ALA A 80 16.65 6.16 11.25
C ALA A 80 17.74 6.21 12.34
N ASN A 81 17.38 5.94 13.59
CA ASN A 81 18.29 5.93 14.73
C ASN A 81 19.29 4.77 14.64
N ASP A 82 18.84 3.58 14.26
CA ASP A 82 19.67 2.40 14.08
C ASP A 82 20.71 2.61 12.98
N ASN A 83 20.30 3.15 11.83
CA ASN A 83 21.25 3.55 10.80
C ASN A 83 22.23 4.63 11.31
N LYS A 84 21.74 5.62 12.07
CA LYS A 84 22.62 6.64 12.64
C LYS A 84 23.65 6.06 13.62
N ARG A 85 23.29 5.05 14.41
CA ARG A 85 24.24 4.35 15.30
C ARG A 85 25.34 3.66 14.52
N PHE A 86 25.00 3.01 13.40
CA PHE A 86 25.99 2.42 12.50
C PHE A 86 26.89 3.49 11.86
N GLU A 87 26.30 4.55 11.29
CA GLU A 87 27.04 5.66 10.65
C GLU A 87 28.02 6.36 11.62
N LEU A 88 27.66 6.47 12.90
CA LEU A 88 28.49 7.08 13.94
C LEU A 88 29.50 6.10 14.56
N GLY A 89 29.53 4.83 14.14
CA GLY A 89 30.40 3.80 14.72
C GLY A 89 30.04 3.39 16.15
N ILE A 90 28.82 3.71 16.61
CA ILE A 90 28.28 3.26 17.90
C ILE A 90 27.90 1.77 17.82
N SER A 91 27.57 1.29 16.62
CA SER A 91 27.34 -0.12 16.30
C SER A 91 28.17 -0.51 15.07
N GLU A 92 28.75 -1.70 15.09
CA GLU A 92 29.43 -2.30 13.92
C GLU A 92 28.49 -3.19 13.09
N ASP A 93 27.23 -3.35 13.53
CA ASP A 93 26.23 -4.16 12.84
C ASP A 93 25.74 -3.47 11.56
N LYS A 94 26.29 -3.90 10.43
CA LYS A 94 25.92 -3.41 9.09
C LYS A 94 24.44 -3.67 8.74
N THR A 95 23.79 -4.64 9.37
CA THR A 95 22.38 -4.93 9.07
C THR A 95 21.46 -3.75 9.42
N LEU A 96 21.88 -2.85 10.32
CA LEU A 96 21.15 -1.63 10.64
C LEU A 96 21.07 -0.68 9.44
N GLN A 97 22.18 -0.50 8.73
CA GLN A 97 22.21 0.28 7.50
C GLN A 97 21.43 -0.42 6.38
N ASP A 98 21.61 -1.73 6.22
CA ASP A 98 20.93 -2.50 5.17
C ASP A 98 19.39 -2.42 5.31
N LYS A 99 18.87 -2.51 6.55
CA LYS A 99 17.43 -2.33 6.84
C LYS A 99 16.94 -0.93 6.48
N TYR A 100 17.71 0.10 6.80
CA TYR A 100 17.34 1.48 6.47
C TYR A 100 17.36 1.75 4.96
N ILE A 101 18.35 1.23 4.23
CA ILE A 101 18.38 1.29 2.77
C ILE A 101 17.16 0.57 2.16
N ALA A 102 16.82 -0.61 2.66
CA ALA A 102 15.64 -1.35 2.20
C ALA A 102 14.34 -0.55 2.45
N TYR A 103 14.20 0.09 3.60
CA TYR A 103 13.10 1.01 3.91
C TYR A 103 13.04 2.18 2.91
N LEU A 104 14.16 2.88 2.67
CA LEU A 104 14.19 4.02 1.73
C LEU A 104 13.84 3.61 0.30
N ASN A 105 14.34 2.47 -0.17
CA ASN A 105 13.99 1.93 -1.49
C ASN A 105 12.49 1.65 -1.57
N LYS A 106 11.91 1.06 -0.52
CA LYS A 106 10.48 0.75 -0.51
C LYS A 106 9.61 2.01 -0.45
N VAL A 107 10.05 3.04 0.28
CA VAL A 107 9.41 4.37 0.27
C VAL A 107 9.43 4.97 -1.14
N GLU A 108 10.51 4.80 -1.88
CA GLU A 108 10.62 5.29 -3.25
C GLU A 108 9.70 4.52 -4.21
N GLU A 109 9.62 3.19 -4.10
CA GLU A 109 8.64 2.37 -4.84
C GLU A 109 7.20 2.84 -4.57
N ILE A 110 6.86 3.11 -3.30
CA ILE A 110 5.54 3.62 -2.92
C ILE A 110 5.27 4.98 -3.58
N LYS A 111 6.25 5.89 -3.59
CA LYS A 111 6.08 7.20 -4.21
C LYS A 111 5.81 7.10 -5.71
N GLN A 112 6.59 6.27 -6.41
CA GLN A 112 6.45 6.05 -7.85
C GLN A 112 5.12 5.37 -8.19
N MET A 113 4.71 4.37 -7.42
CA MET A 113 3.40 3.73 -7.54
C MET A 113 2.28 4.76 -7.41
N VAL A 114 2.28 5.57 -6.35
CA VAL A 114 1.24 6.58 -6.13
C VAL A 114 1.25 7.62 -7.25
N GLU A 115 2.41 8.07 -7.73
CA GLU A 115 2.49 9.01 -8.85
C GLU A 115 1.91 8.44 -10.15
N SER A 116 2.26 7.18 -10.47
CA SER A 116 1.70 6.46 -11.62
C SER A 116 0.18 6.35 -11.51
N ASP A 117 -0.34 6.04 -10.32
CA ASP A 117 -1.77 5.89 -10.13
C ASP A 117 -2.53 7.22 -10.24
N PHE A 118 -1.97 8.32 -9.73
CA PHE A 118 -2.55 9.65 -9.94
C PHE A 118 -2.54 10.05 -11.42
N LEU A 119 -1.52 9.67 -12.18
CA LEU A 119 -1.46 9.92 -13.62
C LEU A 119 -2.54 9.12 -14.37
N ASN A 120 -2.70 7.84 -14.04
CA ASN A 120 -3.56 6.91 -14.79
C ASN A 120 -5.03 6.92 -14.34
N TYR A 121 -5.31 7.29 -13.09
CA TYR A 121 -6.63 7.11 -12.48
C TYR A 121 -7.21 8.39 -11.84
N SER A 122 -6.61 9.57 -12.06
CA SER A 122 -7.14 10.85 -11.56
C SER A 122 -8.59 11.13 -11.96
N GLY A 123 -9.07 10.59 -13.09
CA GLY A 123 -10.47 10.69 -13.49
C GLY A 123 -11.45 10.08 -12.47
N GLN A 124 -11.01 9.15 -11.62
CA GLN A 124 -11.83 8.56 -10.55
C GLN A 124 -12.09 9.53 -9.39
N LEU A 125 -11.33 10.63 -9.30
CA LEU A 125 -11.46 11.64 -8.24
C LEU A 125 -12.51 12.71 -8.52
N ILE A 126 -13.09 12.75 -9.73
CA ILE A 126 -13.99 13.82 -10.22
C ILE A 126 -15.49 13.43 -10.08
N GLN A 127 -15.81 12.48 -9.20
CA GLN A 127 -17.19 11.99 -9.00
C GLN A 127 -18.05 12.93 -8.15
#